data_AF-A0A1H9KBY8-F1
#
_entry.id   AF-A0A1H9KBY8-F1
#
_cell.length_a   1.000
_cell.length_b   1.000
_cell.length_c   1.000
_cell.angle_alpha   90.00
_cell.angle_beta   90.00
_cell.angle_gamma   90.00
#
_symmetry.space_group_name_H-M   'P 1'
#
loop_
_entity.id
_entity.type
_entity.pdbx_description
1 polymer ?
#
loop_
_entity_poly.entity_id
_entity_poly.type
_entity_poly.pdbx_seq_one_letter_code
_entity_poly.pdbx_strand_id
1 'polypeptide(L)' 'MADKKGKGSDTAKKANAKAAKEGKKNPRKSSAAQAELGKKGGKAKKKK' A
#
# COMPACT_ATOMS: atom_id res chain seq x y z
N MET A 1 -10.06 -15.77 5.97
CA MET A 1 -9.79 -14.31 6.01
C MET A 1 -9.38 -13.77 4.64
N ALA A 2 -10.16 -14.02 3.57
CA ALA A 2 -9.87 -13.47 2.23
C ALA A 2 -10.40 -12.03 2.07
N ASP A 3 -11.33 -11.62 2.94
CA ASP A 3 -12.12 -10.39 2.88
C ASP A 3 -11.32 -9.12 3.20
N LYS A 4 -10.15 -9.27 3.82
CA LYS A 4 -9.20 -8.18 4.10
C LYS A 4 -8.06 -8.08 3.08
N LYS A 5 -8.23 -8.59 1.86
CA LYS A 5 -7.25 -8.42 0.77
C LYS A 5 -7.78 -7.41 -0.25
N GLY A 6 -7.05 -6.30 -0.44
CA GLY A 6 -7.40 -5.24 -1.40
C GLY A 6 -7.35 -3.83 -0.79
N LYS A 7 -8.03 -2.87 -1.46
CA LYS A 7 -8.10 -1.45 -1.05
C LYS A 7 -8.69 -1.26 0.36
N GLY A 8 -9.53 -2.20 0.80
CA GLY A 8 -10.14 -2.22 2.14
C GLY A 8 -9.29 -2.84 3.25
N SER A 9 -8.10 -3.38 2.93
CA SER A 9 -7.20 -3.93 3.94
C SER A 9 -6.68 -2.85 4.89
N ASP A 10 -6.41 -3.20 6.15
CA ASP A 10 -5.89 -2.26 7.15
C ASP A 10 -4.58 -1.60 6.68
N THR A 11 -3.72 -2.36 6.00
CA THR A 11 -2.50 -1.85 5.37
C THR A 11 -2.79 -0.85 4.24
N ALA A 12 -3.79 -1.12 3.40
CA ALA A 12 -4.18 -0.21 2.32
C ALA A 12 -4.79 1.09 2.87
N LYS A 13 -5.64 1.01 3.90
CA LYS A 13 -6.20 2.19 4.58
C LYS A 13 -5.09 3.07 5.16
N LYS A 14 -4.13 2.47 5.86
CA LYS A 14 -3.02 3.20 6.47
C LYS A 14 -2.10 3.86 5.44
N ALA A 15 -1.81 3.16 4.34
CA ALA A 15 -1.08 3.73 3.22
C ALA A 15 -1.85 4.86 2.51
N ASN A 16 -3.16 4.70 2.27
CA ASN A 16 -4.00 5.73 1.67
C ASN A 16 -4.05 7.00 2.56
N ALA A 17 -4.16 6.84 3.88
CA ALA A 17 -4.13 7.96 4.81
C ALA A 17 -2.79 8.73 4.77
N LYS A 18 -1.66 8.03 4.69
CA LYS A 18 -0.34 8.67 4.52
C LYS A 18 -0.20 9.38 3.18
N ALA A 19 -0.70 8.77 2.11
CA ALA A 19 -0.69 9.37 0.79
C ALA A 19 -1.56 10.64 0.74
N ALA A 20 -2.75 10.60 1.37
CA ALA A 20 -3.64 11.74 1.49
C ALA A 20 -3.01 12.89 2.29
N LYS A 21 -2.27 12.59 3.36
CA LYS A 21 -1.48 13.59 4.11
C LYS A 21 -0.41 14.27 3.25
N GLU A 22 0.16 13.55 2.28
CA GLU A 22 1.08 14.11 1.28
C GLU A 22 0.37 14.76 0.08
N GLY A 23 -0.97 14.87 0.08
CA GLY A 23 -1.74 15.39 -1.06
C GLY A 23 -1.74 14.47 -2.30
N LYS A 24 -1.28 13.23 -2.16
CA LYS A 24 -1.12 12.27 -3.26
C LYS A 24 -2.33 11.35 -3.32
N LYS A 25 -3.09 11.45 -4.42
CA LYS A 25 -4.26 10.58 -4.72
C LYS A 25 -3.89 9.10 -4.88
N ASN A 26 -2.62 8.79 -5.17
CA ASN A 26 -2.14 7.43 -5.35
C ASN A 26 -1.08 7.07 -4.29
N PRO A 27 -1.33 6.11 -3.39
CA PRO A 27 -0.38 5.70 -2.35
C PRO A 27 0.88 5.02 -2.90
N ARG A 28 0.91 4.66 -4.20
CA ARG A 28 2.13 4.18 -4.88
C ARG A 28 3.03 5.32 -5.37
N LYS A 29 2.60 6.57 -5.27
CA LYS A 29 3.40 7.77 -5.60
C LYS A 29 3.88 8.49 -4.35
N SER A 30 3.32 8.15 -3.19
CA SER A 30 3.77 8.62 -1.89
C SER A 30 4.83 7.66 -1.38
N SER A 31 6.03 8.16 -1.09
CA SER A 31 7.13 7.35 -0.57
C SER A 31 6.75 6.74 0.80
N ALA A 32 6.10 7.53 1.66
CA ALA A 32 5.66 7.09 2.98
C ALA A 32 4.56 6.03 2.93
N ALA A 33 3.64 6.13 1.96
CA ALA A 33 2.59 5.13 1.75
C ALA A 33 3.14 3.86 1.06
N GLN A 34 4.08 4.02 0.13
CA GLN A 34 4.76 2.91 -0.52
C GLN A 34 5.59 2.09 0.47
N ALA A 35 6.13 2.68 1.53
CA ALA A 35 6.80 1.92 2.60
C ALA A 35 5.84 0.93 3.30
N GLU A 36 4.57 1.31 3.51
CA GLU A 36 3.57 0.41 4.11
C GLU A 36 2.97 -0.59 3.11
N LEU A 37 2.83 -0.23 1.83
CA LEU A 37 2.40 -1.17 0.78
C LEU A 37 3.52 -2.15 0.37
N GLY A 38 4.76 -1.66 0.32
CA GLY A 38 5.95 -2.34 -0.19
C GLY A 38 6.43 -3.48 0.70
N LYS A 39 6.20 -3.40 2.01
CA LYS A 39 6.44 -4.53 2.94
C LYS A 39 5.71 -5.81 2.54
N LYS A 40 4.57 -5.69 1.84
CA LYS A 40 3.77 -6.84 1.37
C LYS A 40 3.96 -7.13 -0.13
N GLY A 41 4.21 -6.10 -0.94
CA GLY A 41 4.38 -6.22 -2.39
C GLY A 41 5.77 -6.69 -2.85
N GLY A 42 6.84 -6.38 -2.10
CA GLY A 42 8.21 -6.75 -2.46
C GLY A 42 8.53 -8.25 -2.38
N LYS A 43 7.66 -9.05 -1.75
CA LYS A 43 7.80 -10.52 -1.69
C LYS A 43 7.16 -11.24 -2.88
N ALA A 44 6.57 -10.53 -3.85
CA ALA A 44 6.25 -11.11 -5.14
C ALA A 44 7.55 -11.26 -5.94
N LYS A 45 8.31 -12.31 -5.59
CA LYS A 45 9.51 -12.78 -6.27
C LYS A 45 9.22 -12.77 -7.77
N LYS A 46 9.91 -11.92 -8.52
CA LYS A 46 10.02 -11.99 -9.99
C LYS A 46 10.51 -13.40 -10.31
N LYS A 47 9.60 -14.35 -10.61
CA LYS A 47 10.00 -15.60 -11.28
C LYS A 47 10.42 -15.17 -12.68
N LYS A 48 11.70 -15.40 -12.99
CA LYS A 48 12.27 -15.26 -14.33
C LYS A 48 11.42 -16.00 -15.35
#